data_AF-A0A9R0QX44-F1
#
_entry.id   AF-A0A9R0QX44-F1
#
_cell.length_a   1.000
_cell.length_b   1.000
_cell.length_c   1.000
_cell.angle_alpha   90.00
_cell.angle_beta   90.00
_cell.angle_gamma   90.00
#
_symmetry.space_group_name_H-M   'P 1'
#
loop_
_entity.id
_entity.type
_entity.pdbx_description
1 polymer ?
#
loop_
_entity_poly.entity_id
_entity_poly.type
_entity_poly.pdbx_seq_one_letter_code
_entity_poly.pdbx_strand_id
1 'polypeptide(L)'
;MAAQELDRVASLPGAPSYSYAFKHYSGYVTTDERLGKALFYWFFEAMEKPDEKPLVLWLNGGPGCSSVGFGQAQELGPFLVKKDVPELELNPYAWNQAANLLFLDSPAGVGFSYTNTSFEIDPPGDNSTAHGSYAFLVRWFQRFPQHKMKEFYIAGESYAGLPTYP
;
A
#
# COMPACT_ATOMS: atom_id res chain seq x y z
N MET A 1 -19.24 -5.01 -12.51
CA MET A 1 -18.29 -5.46 -11.48
C MET A 1 -17.70 -4.22 -10.82
N ALA A 2 -17.62 -4.17 -9.49
CA ALA A 2 -17.04 -2.99 -8.82
C ALA A 2 -15.56 -2.83 -9.24
N ALA A 3 -15.09 -1.60 -9.44
CA ALA A 3 -13.74 -1.34 -9.94
C ALA A 3 -12.64 -1.98 -9.07
N GLN A 4 -12.85 -2.07 -7.75
CA GLN A 4 -11.94 -2.74 -6.82
C GLN A 4 -11.78 -4.25 -7.08
N GLU A 5 -12.78 -4.94 -7.63
CA GLU A 5 -12.70 -6.39 -7.81
C GLU A 5 -11.74 -6.79 -8.94
N LEU A 6 -11.40 -5.85 -9.83
CA LEU A 6 -10.33 -6.05 -10.81
C LEU A 6 -8.94 -6.06 -10.17
N ASP A 7 -8.80 -5.42 -9.01
CA ASP A 7 -7.55 -5.38 -8.23
C ASP A 7 -7.47 -6.58 -7.27
N ARG A 8 -8.50 -7.42 -7.20
CA ARG A 8 -8.54 -8.54 -6.24
C ARG A 8 -7.49 -9.58 -6.61
N VAL A 9 -6.61 -9.87 -5.65
CA VAL A 9 -5.62 -10.92 -5.81
C VAL A 9 -6.26 -12.25 -5.40
N ALA A 10 -6.42 -13.15 -6.37
CA ALA A 10 -7.05 -14.46 -6.14
C ALA A 10 -6.08 -15.48 -5.54
N SER A 11 -4.81 -15.42 -5.93
CA SER A 11 -3.75 -16.29 -5.42
C SER A 11 -2.39 -15.62 -5.51
N LEU A 12 -1.47 -16.03 -4.64
CA LEU A 12 -0.06 -15.65 -4.67
C LEU A 12 0.81 -16.89 -4.90
N PRO A 13 1.79 -16.84 -5.81
CA PRO A 13 2.82 -17.88 -5.90
C PRO A 13 3.54 -18.06 -4.56
N GLY A 14 3.72 -19.31 -4.13
CA GLY A 14 4.42 -19.61 -2.87
C GLY A 14 3.60 -19.41 -1.59
N ALA A 15 2.37 -18.88 -1.66
CA ALA A 15 1.50 -18.77 -0.49
C ALA A 15 0.82 -20.11 -0.15
N PRO A 16 0.74 -20.49 1.14
CA PRO A 16 0.00 -21.68 1.54
C PRO A 16 -1.49 -21.56 1.23
N SER A 17 -2.18 -22.69 1.02
CA SER A 17 -3.60 -22.72 0.63
C SER A 17 -4.55 -22.08 1.66
N TYR A 18 -4.16 -22.04 2.94
CA TYR A 18 -4.92 -21.40 4.02
C TYR A 18 -4.68 -19.87 4.13
N SER A 19 -3.84 -19.31 3.27
CA SER A 19 -3.52 -17.86 3.23
C SER A 19 -4.68 -16.95 2.84
N TYR A 20 -5.75 -17.52 2.25
CA TYR A 20 -6.85 -16.76 1.66
C TYR A 20 -8.03 -16.54 2.61
N ALA A 21 -7.77 -16.55 3.92
CA ALA A 21 -8.78 -16.30 4.96
C ALA A 21 -9.29 -14.84 4.96
N PHE A 22 -8.55 -13.91 4.34
CA PHE A 22 -8.90 -12.50 4.19
C PHE A 22 -8.72 -12.07 2.73
N LYS A 23 -9.45 -11.04 2.29
CA LYS A 23 -9.27 -10.50 0.95
C LYS A 23 -8.12 -9.51 0.92
N HIS A 24 -7.43 -9.46 -0.21
CA HIS A 24 -6.43 -8.45 -0.48
C HIS A 24 -6.46 -8.04 -1.95
N TYR A 25 -6.03 -6.82 -2.18
CA TYR A 25 -6.19 -6.11 -3.44
C TYR A 25 -4.88 -5.40 -3.76
N SER A 26 -4.39 -5.52 -4.98
CA SER A 26 -3.22 -4.78 -5.42
C SER A 26 -3.45 -4.19 -6.80
N GLY A 27 -2.91 -3.01 -7.02
CA GLY A 27 -3.12 -2.29 -8.26
C GLY A 27 -2.54 -0.90 -8.24
N TYR A 28 -2.90 -0.14 -9.26
CA TYR A 28 -2.40 1.21 -9.47
C TYR A 28 -3.51 2.24 -9.35
N VAL A 29 -3.15 3.40 -8.81
CA VAL A 29 -3.96 4.61 -8.84
C VAL A 29 -3.13 5.71 -9.50
N THR A 30 -3.61 6.20 -10.64
CA THR A 30 -3.01 7.34 -11.32
C THR A 30 -3.14 8.60 -10.47
N THR A 31 -2.02 9.22 -10.13
CA THR A 31 -1.97 10.42 -9.28
C THR A 31 -1.81 11.70 -10.09
N ASP A 32 -1.13 11.63 -11.23
CA ASP A 32 -0.98 12.73 -12.20
C ASP A 32 -1.04 12.16 -13.63
N GLU A 33 -2.11 12.47 -14.37
CA GLU A 33 -2.29 12.00 -15.76
C GLU A 33 -1.31 12.67 -16.73
N ARG A 34 -0.96 13.94 -16.50
CA ARG A 34 -0.07 14.71 -17.39
C ARG A 34 1.36 14.18 -17.31
N LEU A 35 1.81 13.82 -16.11
CA LEU A 35 3.13 13.26 -15.88
C LEU A 35 3.17 11.74 -16.05
N GLY A 36 2.00 11.10 -16.17
CA GLY A 36 1.86 9.65 -16.19
C GLY A 36 2.34 8.99 -14.90
N LYS A 37 2.06 9.62 -13.75
CA LYS A 37 2.38 9.07 -12.42
C LYS A 37 1.28 8.14 -11.95
N ALA A 38 1.65 6.93 -11.54
CA ALA A 38 0.75 6.02 -10.86
C ALA A 38 1.45 5.40 -9.65
N LEU A 39 0.75 5.41 -8.52
CA LEU A 39 1.24 4.76 -7.30
C LEU A 39 0.63 3.37 -7.17
N PHE A 40 1.50 2.40 -6.92
CA PHE A 40 1.16 1.03 -6.60
C PHE A 40 0.76 0.91 -5.13
N TYR A 41 -0.30 0.16 -4.87
CA TYR A 41 -0.73 -0.17 -3.53
C TYR A 41 -0.96 -1.67 -3.39
N TRP A 42 -0.84 -2.14 -2.15
CA TRP A 42 -1.33 -3.45 -1.75
C TRP A 42 -2.14 -3.30 -0.46
N PHE A 43 -3.43 -3.56 -0.57
CA PHE A 43 -4.40 -3.47 0.49
C PHE A 43 -4.77 -4.85 1.02
N PHE A 44 -4.82 -5.01 2.34
CA PHE A 44 -5.22 -6.23 3.03
C PHE A 44 -6.36 -5.91 3.98
N GLU A 45 -7.47 -6.63 3.84
CA GLU A 45 -8.54 -6.59 4.83
C GLU A 45 -8.06 -7.16 6.17
N ALA A 46 -8.70 -6.70 7.24
CA ALA A 46 -8.51 -7.32 8.54
C ALA A 46 -8.96 -8.79 8.50
N MET A 47 -8.26 -9.66 9.23
CA MET A 47 -8.55 -11.10 9.28
C MET A 47 -9.95 -11.40 9.80
N GLU A 48 -10.43 -10.59 10.75
CA GLU A 48 -11.76 -10.74 11.35
C GLU A 48 -12.53 -9.42 11.30
N LYS A 49 -13.80 -9.51 10.88
CA LYS A 49 -14.77 -8.41 10.83
C LYS A 49 -14.18 -7.13 10.18
N PRO A 50 -13.67 -7.21 8.95
CA PRO A 50 -12.98 -6.08 8.31
C PRO A 50 -13.82 -4.80 8.25
N ASP A 51 -15.15 -4.92 8.18
CA ASP A 51 -16.10 -3.81 8.20
C ASP A 51 -16.14 -3.03 9.53
N GLU A 52 -15.80 -3.66 10.66
CA GLU A 52 -15.75 -3.04 11.99
C GLU A 52 -14.36 -2.49 12.34
N LYS A 53 -13.32 -2.86 11.59
CA LYS A 53 -11.93 -2.48 11.88
C LYS A 53 -11.52 -1.14 11.24
N PRO A 54 -10.56 -0.40 11.83
CA PRO A 54 -10.02 0.82 11.25
C PRO A 54 -9.25 0.55 9.95
N LEU A 55 -8.95 1.62 9.21
CA LEU A 55 -8.02 1.61 8.08
C LEU A 55 -6.71 2.27 8.49
N VAL A 56 -5.59 1.61 8.22
CA VAL A 56 -4.24 2.13 8.47
C VAL A 56 -3.51 2.22 7.14
N LEU A 57 -3.10 3.43 6.76
CA LEU A 57 -2.10 3.63 5.71
C LEU A 57 -0.72 3.43 6.34
N TRP A 58 0.11 2.56 5.75
CA TRP A 58 1.49 2.34 6.13
C TRP A 58 2.46 2.87 5.07
N LEU A 59 3.45 3.65 5.51
CA LEU A 59 4.50 4.23 4.69
C LEU A 59 5.89 3.91 5.27
N ASN A 60 6.74 3.19 4.54
CA ASN A 60 8.17 3.13 4.86
C ASN A 60 8.88 4.39 4.33
N GLY A 61 10.01 4.72 4.94
CA GLY A 61 10.78 5.94 4.64
C GLY A 61 11.88 5.77 3.58
N GLY A 62 13.12 6.08 3.96
CA GLY A 62 14.28 6.15 3.06
C GLY A 62 14.91 7.54 3.07
N PRO A 63 14.51 8.47 2.17
CA PRO A 63 13.40 8.40 1.20
C PRO A 63 13.66 7.43 0.05
N GLY A 64 12.59 6.80 -0.48
CA GLY A 64 12.65 5.92 -1.64
C GLY A 64 12.56 4.41 -1.37
N CYS A 65 12.30 4.01 -0.13
CA CYS A 65 12.11 2.60 0.22
C CYS A 65 10.64 2.18 0.01
N SER A 66 10.44 0.96 -0.50
CA SER A 66 9.10 0.42 -0.79
C SER A 66 8.39 -0.02 0.48
N SER A 67 7.16 0.47 0.68
CA SER A 67 6.29 0.02 1.77
C SER A 67 5.85 -1.43 1.61
N VAL A 68 5.78 -1.91 0.36
CA VAL A 68 5.52 -3.32 0.06
C VAL A 68 6.76 -4.16 0.34
N GLY A 69 7.94 -3.72 -0.12
CA GLY A 69 9.19 -4.47 0.04
C GLY A 69 9.66 -4.60 1.50
N PHE A 70 9.38 -3.62 2.35
CA PHE A 70 9.75 -3.63 3.77
C PHE A 70 8.53 -3.94 4.65
N GLY A 71 7.64 -2.96 4.83
CA GLY A 71 6.48 -3.04 5.73
C GLY A 71 5.63 -4.29 5.52
N GLN A 72 5.24 -4.54 4.27
CA GLN A 72 4.38 -5.69 3.95
C GLN A 72 5.15 -7.01 4.03
N ALA A 73 6.32 -7.11 3.39
CA ALA A 73 6.99 -8.39 3.13
C ALA A 73 7.94 -8.86 4.25
N GLN A 74 8.35 -7.97 5.16
CA GLN A 74 9.38 -8.24 6.17
C GLN A 74 8.98 -7.83 7.59
N GLU A 75 8.00 -6.95 7.75
CA GLU A 75 7.68 -6.37 9.06
C GLU A 75 6.28 -6.78 9.56
N LEU A 76 5.24 -6.04 9.18
CA LEU A 76 3.92 -6.09 9.80
C LEU A 76 2.80 -6.60 8.87
N GLY A 77 3.12 -6.84 7.60
CA GLY A 77 2.18 -7.44 6.67
C GLY A 77 1.88 -8.90 6.97
N PRO A 78 0.82 -9.45 6.35
CA PRO A 78 0.38 -10.81 6.61
C PRO A 78 1.26 -11.90 6.00
N PHE A 79 2.09 -11.56 5.01
CA PHE A 79 2.96 -12.51 4.31
C PHE A 79 4.41 -12.11 4.49
N LEU A 80 5.21 -13.01 5.06
CA LEU A 80 6.66 -12.88 5.12
C LEU A 80 7.29 -13.69 3.99
N VAL A 81 8.30 -13.11 3.36
CA VAL A 81 9.11 -13.80 2.35
C VAL A 81 10.13 -14.68 3.07
N LYS A 82 10.12 -15.99 2.79
CA LYS A 82 11.15 -16.88 3.33
C LYS A 82 12.50 -16.62 2.66
N LYS A 83 13.55 -16.66 3.45
CA LYS A 83 14.92 -16.49 2.95
C LYS A 83 15.29 -17.67 2.04
N ASP A 84 15.87 -17.36 0.88
CA ASP A 84 16.47 -18.30 -0.07
C ASP A 84 15.50 -19.30 -0.74
N VAL A 85 14.19 -19.18 -0.52
CA VAL A 85 13.15 -20.00 -1.19
C VAL A 85 11.99 -19.13 -1.67
N PRO A 86 11.37 -19.44 -2.82
CA PRO A 86 10.24 -18.68 -3.37
C PRO A 86 8.92 -19.06 -2.69
N GLU A 87 8.90 -19.03 -1.37
CA GLU A 87 7.75 -19.37 -0.53
C GLU A 87 7.40 -18.21 0.40
N LEU A 88 6.10 -18.09 0.69
CA LEU A 88 5.57 -17.15 1.66
C LEU A 88 5.13 -17.90 2.92
N GLU A 89 5.27 -17.26 4.07
CA GLU A 89 4.68 -17.73 5.33
C GLU A 89 3.76 -16.67 5.92
N LEU A 90 2.75 -17.11 6.68
CA LEU A 90 1.90 -16.18 7.39
C LEU A 90 2.65 -15.58 8.58
N ASN A 91 2.52 -14.27 8.75
CA ASN A 91 3.02 -13.57 9.92
C ASN A 91 2.05 -13.76 11.10
N PRO A 92 2.42 -14.48 12.17
CA PRO A 92 1.55 -14.65 13.35
C PRO A 92 1.34 -13.36 14.14
N TYR A 93 2.09 -12.30 13.84
CA TYR A 93 1.98 -10.96 14.44
C TYR A 93 1.55 -9.89 13.44
N ALA A 94 0.96 -10.30 12.31
CA ALA A 94 0.48 -9.39 11.29
C ALA A 94 -0.47 -8.35 11.87
N TRP A 95 -0.27 -7.08 11.53
CA TRP A 95 -1.14 -6.00 12.02
C TRP A 95 -2.56 -6.08 11.44
N ASN A 96 -2.78 -6.84 10.37
CA ASN A 96 -4.12 -7.06 9.83
C ASN A 96 -4.99 -7.97 10.72
N GLN A 97 -4.46 -8.46 11.85
CA GLN A 97 -5.30 -8.99 12.93
C GLN A 97 -6.13 -7.90 13.62
N ALA A 98 -5.66 -6.65 13.59
CA ALA A 98 -6.29 -5.52 14.29
C ALA A 98 -6.89 -4.46 13.36
N ALA A 99 -6.41 -4.33 12.12
CA ALA A 99 -6.81 -3.27 11.20
C ALA A 99 -6.87 -3.74 9.74
N ASN A 100 -7.51 -2.95 8.89
CA ASN A 100 -7.30 -3.04 7.44
C ASN A 100 -6.02 -2.29 7.09
N LEU A 101 -5.08 -2.93 6.38
CA LEU A 101 -3.76 -2.36 6.11
C LEU A 101 -3.61 -1.98 4.64
N LEU A 102 -3.25 -0.73 4.39
CA LEU A 102 -2.96 -0.19 3.06
C LEU A 102 -1.48 0.16 2.97
N PHE A 103 -0.72 -0.63 2.22
CA PHE A 103 0.68 -0.34 1.92
C PHE A 103 0.77 0.45 0.62
N LEU A 104 1.50 1.56 0.63
CA LEU A 104 1.66 2.44 -0.52
C LEU A 104 3.14 2.60 -0.86
N ASP A 105 3.51 2.24 -2.08
CA ASP A 105 4.83 2.57 -2.61
C ASP A 105 4.83 4.04 -3.07
N SER A 106 5.56 4.89 -2.36
CA SER A 106 5.58 6.34 -2.62
C SER A 106 6.98 6.90 -2.36
N PRO A 107 7.48 7.87 -3.16
CA PRO A 107 6.84 8.47 -4.34
C PRO A 107 6.85 7.59 -5.60
N ALA A 108 6.36 8.14 -6.73
CA ALA A 108 6.49 7.51 -8.04
C ALA A 108 7.97 7.20 -8.36
N GLY A 109 8.26 5.97 -8.78
CA GLY A 109 9.63 5.42 -8.94
C GLY A 109 10.05 4.45 -7.84
N VAL A 110 9.33 4.40 -6.71
CA VAL A 110 9.58 3.48 -5.61
C VAL A 110 8.84 2.17 -5.84
N GLY A 111 9.52 1.03 -5.61
CA GLY A 111 8.91 -0.29 -5.71
C GLY A 111 8.28 -0.50 -7.10
N PHE A 112 6.97 -0.73 -7.13
CA PHE A 112 6.22 -0.85 -8.39
C PHE A 112 5.63 0.46 -8.89
N SER A 113 5.61 1.53 -8.08
CA SER A 113 5.11 2.85 -8.49
C SER A 113 5.99 3.46 -9.58
N TYR A 114 5.37 4.15 -10.55
CA TYR A 114 6.09 4.64 -11.73
C TYR A 114 5.64 6.04 -12.17
N THR A 115 6.47 6.64 -13.02
CA THR A 115 6.22 7.88 -13.75
C THR A 115 6.65 7.68 -15.20
N ASN A 116 5.88 8.24 -16.15
CA ASN A 116 6.28 8.29 -17.55
C ASN A 116 7.19 9.49 -17.86
N THR A 117 7.38 10.40 -16.90
CA THR A 117 8.25 11.58 -17.00
C THR A 117 9.58 11.33 -16.28
N SER A 118 10.70 11.68 -16.93
CA SER A 118 12.05 11.57 -16.34
C SER A 118 12.19 12.42 -15.08
N PHE A 119 12.96 11.92 -14.11
CA PHE A 119 13.28 12.66 -12.88
C PHE A 119 14.15 13.90 -13.09
N GLU A 120 14.81 14.04 -14.24
CA GLU A 120 15.47 15.30 -14.62
C GLU A 120 14.47 16.44 -14.85
N ILE A 121 13.26 16.11 -15.33
CA ILE A 121 12.19 17.06 -15.64
C ILE A 121 11.31 17.31 -14.40
N ASP A 122 11.07 16.26 -13.61
CA ASP A 122 10.19 16.30 -12.45
C ASP A 122 10.79 15.49 -11.29
N PRO A 123 11.74 16.09 -10.54
CA PRO A 123 12.40 15.41 -9.44
C PRO A 123 11.43 15.22 -8.26
N PRO A 124 11.51 14.07 -7.54
CA PRO A 124 10.73 13.85 -6.33
C PRO A 124 11.19 14.79 -5.21
N GLY A 125 10.25 15.20 -4.36
CA GLY A 125 10.52 15.98 -3.15
C GLY A 125 9.34 15.89 -2.18
N ASP A 126 9.49 16.41 -0.97
CA ASP A 126 8.51 16.23 0.11
C ASP A 126 7.12 16.71 -0.30
N ASN A 127 7.04 17.91 -0.87
CA ASN A 127 5.76 18.51 -1.26
C ASN A 127 5.10 17.74 -2.41
N SER A 128 5.85 17.34 -3.44
CA SER A 128 5.29 16.58 -4.57
C SER A 128 4.88 15.16 -4.14
N THR A 129 5.61 14.55 -3.20
CA THR A 129 5.29 13.24 -2.61
C THR A 129 4.03 13.31 -1.76
N ALA A 130 3.87 14.35 -0.93
CA ALA A 130 2.68 14.58 -0.12
C ALA A 130 1.43 14.80 -1.01
N HIS A 131 1.54 15.66 -2.03
CA HIS A 131 0.46 15.91 -3.00
C HIS A 131 0.08 14.63 -3.76
N GLY A 132 1.07 13.86 -4.21
CA GLY A 132 0.85 12.57 -4.89
C GLY A 132 0.12 11.57 -3.99
N SER A 133 0.53 11.46 -2.72
CA SER A 133 -0.07 10.55 -1.74
C SER A 133 -1.49 10.98 -1.35
N TYR A 134 -1.76 12.28 -1.23
CA TYR A 134 -3.11 12.82 -1.05
C TYR A 134 -4.01 12.50 -2.24
N ALA A 135 -3.53 12.77 -3.47
CA ALA A 135 -4.26 12.47 -4.70
C ALA A 135 -4.55 10.97 -4.85
N PHE A 136 -3.61 10.12 -4.40
CA PHE A 136 -3.80 8.69 -4.28
C PHE A 136 -4.96 8.37 -3.33
N LEU A 137 -4.95 8.89 -2.09
CA LEU A 137 -5.99 8.59 -1.09
C LEU A 137 -7.38 8.97 -1.56
N VAL A 138 -7.55 10.18 -2.12
CA VAL A 138 -8.85 10.64 -2.64
C VAL A 138 -9.40 9.68 -3.70
N ARG A 139 -8.57 9.26 -4.65
CA ARG A 139 -8.96 8.34 -5.72
C ARG A 139 -9.11 6.90 -5.23
N TRP A 140 -8.30 6.46 -4.28
CA TRP A 140 -8.41 5.14 -3.67
C TRP A 140 -9.74 5.00 -2.91
N PHE A 141 -10.16 6.01 -2.13
CA PHE A 141 -11.47 6.01 -1.49
C PHE A 141 -12.65 6.06 -2.48
N GLN A 142 -12.46 6.58 -3.69
CA GLN A 142 -13.48 6.46 -4.74
C GLN A 142 -13.61 5.01 -5.24
N ARG A 143 -12.49 4.28 -5.33
CA ARG A 143 -12.46 2.86 -5.72
C ARG A 143 -12.97 1.94 -4.60
N PHE A 144 -12.70 2.27 -3.35
CA PHE A 144 -13.06 1.53 -2.12
C PHE A 144 -14.01 2.35 -1.22
N PRO A 145 -15.23 2.69 -1.68
CA PRO A 145 -16.13 3.62 -0.99
C PRO A 145 -16.57 3.16 0.39
N GLN A 146 -16.58 1.85 0.66
CA GLN A 146 -16.93 1.25 1.95
C GLN A 146 -15.96 1.63 3.08
N HIS A 147 -14.75 2.11 2.76
CA HIS A 147 -13.77 2.53 3.76
C HIS A 147 -13.85 4.02 4.13
N LYS A 148 -14.66 4.84 3.45
CA LYS A 148 -14.69 6.31 3.63
C LYS A 148 -15.06 6.78 5.04
N MET A 149 -15.86 6.01 5.76
CA MET A 149 -16.38 6.37 7.09
C MET A 149 -15.64 5.65 8.23
N LYS A 150 -14.63 4.84 7.92
CA LYS A 150 -13.84 4.16 8.94
C LYS A 150 -12.92 5.15 9.64
N GLU A 151 -12.60 4.85 10.89
CA GLU A 151 -11.46 5.48 11.54
C GLU A 151 -10.21 5.24 10.69
N PHE A 152 -9.49 6.32 10.39
CA PHE A 152 -8.36 6.31 9.47
C PHE A 152 -7.11 6.84 10.17
N TYR A 153 -6.05 6.04 10.12
CA TYR A 153 -4.76 6.36 10.72
C TYR A 153 -3.68 6.33 9.64
N ILE A 154 -2.71 7.22 9.76
CA ILE A 154 -1.48 7.20 8.96
C ILE A 154 -0.35 6.81 9.91
N ALA A 155 0.35 5.73 9.58
CA ALA A 155 1.51 5.24 10.30
C ALA A 155 2.67 5.06 9.32
N GLY A 156 3.89 5.12 9.84
CA GLY A 156 5.07 4.92 9.02
C GLY A 156 6.35 4.89 9.81
N GLU A 157 7.44 4.61 9.11
CA GLU A 157 8.77 4.40 9.67
C GLU A 157 9.81 5.32 9.01
N SER A 158 10.81 5.77 9.79
CA SER A 158 11.97 6.51 9.29
C SER A 158 11.57 7.86 8.66
N TYR A 159 11.98 8.14 7.41
CA TYR A 159 11.66 9.38 6.69
C TYR A 159 10.15 9.65 6.55
N ALA A 160 9.28 8.64 6.73
CA ALA A 160 7.84 8.83 6.80
C ALA A 160 7.39 9.67 8.02
N GLY A 161 8.26 9.85 9.03
CA GLY A 161 8.03 10.75 10.16
C GLY A 161 8.30 12.22 9.87
N LEU A 162 8.70 12.59 8.65
CA LEU A 162 9.00 13.97 8.30
C LEU A 162 7.70 14.82 8.28
N PRO A 163 7.61 15.89 9.09
CA PRO A 163 6.46 16.79 9.03
C PRO A 163 6.47 17.55 7.70
N THR A 164 5.34 17.54 7.00
CA THR A 164 5.13 18.45 5.87
C THR A 164 4.76 19.82 6.45
N TYR A 165 5.56 20.84 6.18
CA TYR A 165 5.20 22.21 6.53
C TYR A 165 4.25 22.77 5.46
N PRO A 166 3.19 23.50 5.86
CA PRO A 166 2.25 24.13 4.93
C PRO A 166 2.88 25.24 4.10
#